data_AF-A0A1Y1NDF2-F1
#
_entry.id   AF-A0A1Y1NDF2-F1
#
_cell.length_a   1.000
_cell.length_b   1.000
_cell.length_c   1.000
_cell.angle_alpha   90.00
_cell.angle_beta   90.00
_cell.angle_gamma   90.00
#
_symmetry.space_group_name_H-M   'P 1'
#
loop_
_entity.id
_entity.type
_entity.pdbx_description
1 polymer ?
#
loop_
_entity_poly.entity_id
_entity_poly.type
_entity_poly.pdbx_seq_one_letter_code
_entity_poly.pdbx_strand_id
1 'polypeptide(L)'
;AVCLSNLRKTQRCGGRKNVPSVEEVTAVSAGRSARRQIYRLPGGAERVVNTRCSTVVADVIAELCSLIGVTAEVEQQEFSLYCIVQGDAFTMPLAADEYILDVTTELHKAAQPFYLIFCRSVWYHPLRHDASPLYTEVLFNQVAPDYLEGLLLKLGTSNLQPSFVRDIALVAALLHRAADLGHAPSLKEVKFLLPKPVLGLREPRPPQWLALVQTSWGQAAGMLVSRAKHRVLQILSNWPLFGSSFFAIKRVSGNLENWSDYILALNRTGVHFLDMTTHETVHHWPFAEVISTRKVRSEDGALFLDMKCGNLLQQRVTRLQTEQAHEISRLVRQYINLEQTQTTRKH
;
A
#
# COMPACT_ATOMS: atom_id res chain seq x y z
N ALA A 1 17.38 -12.08 -33.22
CA ALA A 1 16.59 -10.98 -32.61
C ALA A 1 16.42 -11.13 -31.10
N VAL A 2 15.84 -12.24 -30.60
CA VAL A 2 15.59 -12.45 -29.15
C VAL A 2 16.86 -12.37 -28.29
N CYS A 3 17.96 -13.04 -28.69
CA CYS A 3 19.21 -13.01 -27.92
C CYS A 3 19.77 -11.59 -27.76
N LEU A 4 19.72 -10.77 -28.82
CA LEU A 4 20.16 -9.38 -28.77
C LEU A 4 19.29 -8.53 -27.84
N SER A 5 17.97 -8.74 -27.88
CA SER A 5 17.04 -8.08 -26.95
C SER A 5 17.34 -8.44 -25.50
N ASN A 6 17.58 -9.72 -25.22
CA ASN A 6 17.90 -10.21 -23.88
C ASN A 6 19.26 -9.67 -23.41
N LEU A 7 20.28 -9.65 -24.27
CA LEU A 7 21.59 -9.09 -23.95
C LEU A 7 21.50 -7.61 -23.56
N ARG A 8 20.79 -6.80 -24.35
CA ARG A 8 20.58 -5.37 -24.04
C ARG A 8 19.84 -5.18 -22.71
N LYS A 9 18.92 -6.09 -22.38
CA LYS A 9 18.19 -6.05 -21.12
C LYS A 9 19.10 -6.41 -19.94
N THR A 10 19.90 -7.45 -20.08
CA THR A 10 20.92 -7.83 -19.10
C THR A 10 21.94 -6.72 -18.85
N GLN A 11 22.34 -5.98 -19.89
CA GLN A 11 23.21 -4.81 -19.72
C GLN A 11 22.56 -3.68 -18.90
N ARG A 12 21.23 -3.53 -18.98
CA ARG A 12 20.49 -2.48 -18.28
C ARG A 12 20.11 -2.85 -16.85
N CYS A 13 19.66 -4.09 -16.65
CA CYS A 13 19.08 -4.58 -15.39
C CYS A 13 20.05 -5.46 -14.59
N GLY A 14 21.28 -5.67 -15.10
CA GLY A 14 22.20 -6.66 -14.56
C GLY A 14 21.85 -8.09 -14.99
N GLY A 15 22.74 -9.02 -14.62
CA GLY A 15 22.55 -10.45 -14.84
C GLY A 15 21.59 -11.09 -13.83
N ARG A 16 21.00 -12.22 -14.23
CA ARG A 16 20.28 -13.08 -13.29
C ARG A 16 21.22 -13.59 -12.21
N LYS A 17 20.70 -13.73 -10.99
CA LYS A 17 21.42 -14.24 -9.82
C LYS A 17 21.32 -15.75 -9.70
N ASN A 18 20.30 -16.37 -10.27
CA ASN A 18 20.13 -17.82 -10.31
C ASN A 18 20.35 -18.36 -11.73
N VAL A 19 20.88 -19.59 -11.80
CA VAL A 19 20.93 -20.36 -13.04
C VAL A 19 19.51 -20.73 -13.50
N PRO A 20 19.28 -20.94 -14.81
CA PRO A 20 18.00 -21.44 -15.31
C PRO A 20 17.60 -22.75 -14.62
N SER A 21 16.31 -22.91 -14.30
CA SER A 21 15.81 -24.15 -13.71
C SER A 21 15.68 -25.25 -14.76
N VAL A 22 15.55 -26.52 -14.32
CA VAL A 22 15.34 -27.66 -15.23
C VAL A 22 14.08 -27.44 -16.08
N GLU A 23 13.02 -26.89 -15.48
CA GLU A 23 11.77 -26.58 -16.16
C GLU A 23 11.97 -25.49 -17.22
N GLU A 24 12.78 -24.47 -16.93
CA GLU A 24 13.11 -23.39 -17.87
C GLU A 24 13.88 -23.95 -19.08
N VAL A 25 14.93 -24.74 -18.83
CA VAL A 25 15.73 -25.38 -19.89
C VAL A 25 14.85 -26.32 -20.72
N THR A 26 14.03 -27.14 -20.07
CA THR A 26 13.12 -28.07 -20.77
C THR A 26 12.10 -27.32 -21.61
N ALA A 27 11.56 -26.20 -21.12
CA ALA A 27 10.63 -25.36 -21.86
C ALA A 27 11.29 -24.72 -23.09
N VAL A 28 12.49 -24.16 -22.93
CA VAL A 28 13.25 -23.55 -24.04
C VAL A 28 13.60 -24.59 -25.09
N SER A 29 14.07 -25.78 -24.69
CA SER A 29 14.36 -26.90 -25.60
C SER A 29 13.12 -27.39 -26.36
N ALA A 30 11.93 -27.25 -25.77
CA ALA A 30 10.65 -27.53 -26.41
C ALA A 30 10.08 -26.34 -27.21
N GLY A 31 10.88 -25.29 -27.47
CA GLY A 31 10.48 -24.12 -28.24
C GLY A 31 9.58 -23.12 -27.50
N ARG A 32 9.35 -23.30 -26.19
CA ARG A 32 8.57 -22.37 -25.38
C ARG A 32 9.46 -21.27 -24.81
N SER A 33 9.16 -20.02 -25.14
CA SER A 33 9.96 -18.86 -24.71
C SER A 33 9.36 -18.10 -23.51
N ALA A 34 8.21 -18.53 -22.98
CA ALA A 34 7.53 -17.88 -21.86
C ALA A 34 6.78 -18.89 -20.98
N ARG A 35 6.71 -18.58 -19.69
CA ARG A 35 5.91 -19.26 -18.67
C ARG A 35 4.73 -18.37 -18.30
N ARG A 36 3.54 -18.97 -18.14
CA ARG A 36 2.38 -18.29 -17.56
C ARG A 36 2.58 -18.15 -16.05
N GLN A 37 2.75 -16.92 -15.56
CA GLN A 37 2.90 -16.63 -14.14
C GLN A 37 1.65 -15.91 -13.62
N ILE A 38 1.16 -16.33 -12.46
CA ILE A 38 -0.01 -15.73 -11.82
C ILE A 38 0.43 -14.60 -10.90
N TYR A 39 -0.28 -13.49 -10.98
CA TYR A 39 -0.19 -12.31 -10.13
C TYR A 39 -1.57 -12.02 -9.55
N ARG A 40 -1.63 -11.70 -8.27
CA ARG A 40 -2.86 -11.30 -7.58
C ARG A 40 -3.03 -9.80 -7.62
N LEU A 41 -4.26 -9.37 -7.91
CA LEU A 41 -4.73 -8.02 -7.68
C LEU A 41 -5.43 -7.95 -6.32
N PRO A 42 -5.46 -6.76 -5.69
CA PRO A 42 -6.29 -6.50 -4.52
C PRO A 42 -7.75 -6.90 -4.76
N GLY A 43 -8.35 -7.57 -3.79
CA GLY A 43 -9.65 -8.23 -3.94
C GLY A 43 -9.55 -9.69 -4.42
N GLY A 44 -8.34 -10.21 -4.64
CA GLY A 44 -8.08 -11.63 -4.90
C GLY A 44 -8.13 -12.04 -6.36
N ALA A 45 -8.50 -11.13 -7.27
CA ALA A 45 -8.54 -11.42 -8.70
C ALA A 45 -7.15 -11.82 -9.23
N GLU A 46 -7.08 -12.91 -10.00
CA GLU A 46 -5.84 -13.42 -10.56
C GLU A 46 -5.64 -12.94 -11.99
N ARG A 47 -4.40 -12.56 -12.31
CA ARG A 47 -3.97 -12.16 -13.65
C ARG A 47 -2.76 -12.98 -14.06
N VAL A 48 -2.81 -13.46 -15.30
CA VAL A 48 -1.71 -14.23 -15.88
C VAL A 48 -0.90 -13.31 -16.78
N VAL A 49 0.39 -13.20 -16.49
CA VAL A 49 1.36 -12.48 -17.31
C VAL A 49 2.36 -13.50 -17.86
N ASN A 50 2.79 -13.28 -19.11
CA ASN A 50 3.74 -14.16 -19.79
C ASN A 50 5.19 -13.79 -19.38
N THR A 51 5.74 -14.54 -18.46
CA THR A 51 7.08 -14.34 -17.91
C THR A 51 8.13 -15.05 -18.76
N ARG A 52 9.10 -14.30 -19.27
CA ARG A 52 10.25 -14.80 -20.04
C ARG A 52 11.48 -14.86 -19.13
N CYS A 53 12.56 -15.50 -19.60
CA CYS A 53 13.83 -15.55 -18.87
C CYS A 53 14.42 -14.17 -18.54
N SER A 54 14.08 -13.15 -19.33
CA SER A 54 14.52 -11.78 -19.15
C SER A 54 13.47 -10.86 -18.52
N THR A 55 12.35 -11.39 -18.01
CA THR A 55 11.28 -10.56 -17.42
C THR A 55 11.68 -10.15 -16.01
N VAL A 56 11.76 -8.83 -15.80
CA VAL A 56 12.01 -8.21 -14.50
C VAL A 56 10.71 -7.66 -13.91
N VAL A 57 10.72 -7.34 -12.62
CA VAL A 57 9.57 -6.81 -11.88
C VAL A 57 8.98 -5.55 -12.55
N ALA A 58 9.82 -4.64 -13.04
CA ALA A 58 9.36 -3.42 -13.72
C ALA A 58 8.48 -3.71 -14.95
N ASP A 59 8.76 -4.76 -15.72
CA ASP A 59 7.94 -5.10 -16.88
C ASP A 59 6.54 -5.53 -16.45
N VAL A 60 6.47 -6.33 -15.38
CA VAL A 60 5.21 -6.84 -14.84
C VAL A 60 4.39 -5.69 -14.27
N ILE A 61 5.03 -4.77 -13.54
CA ILE A 61 4.37 -3.56 -13.04
C ILE A 61 3.80 -2.76 -14.20
N ALA A 62 4.56 -2.53 -15.28
CA ALA A 62 4.08 -1.80 -16.44
C ALA A 62 2.90 -2.49 -17.14
N GLU A 63 2.95 -3.82 -17.30
CA GLU A 63 1.86 -4.60 -17.89
C GLU A 63 0.58 -4.56 -17.05
N LEU A 64 0.71 -4.74 -15.72
CA LEU A 64 -0.43 -4.67 -14.80
C LEU A 64 -0.98 -3.24 -14.64
N CYS A 65 -0.13 -2.21 -14.70
CA CYS A 65 -0.55 -0.82 -14.75
C CYS A 65 -1.36 -0.54 -16.02
N SER A 66 -0.86 -0.97 -17.19
CA SER A 66 -1.58 -0.81 -18.45
C SER A 66 -2.95 -1.52 -18.41
N LEU A 67 -3.02 -2.70 -17.79
CA LEU A 67 -4.26 -3.45 -17.62
C LEU A 67 -5.31 -2.68 -16.81
N ILE A 68 -4.91 -1.96 -15.76
CA ILE A 68 -5.84 -1.14 -14.95
C ILE A 68 -6.07 0.25 -15.56
N GLY A 69 -5.41 0.61 -16.66
CA GLY A 69 -5.53 1.90 -17.33
C GLY A 69 -4.57 2.99 -16.82
N VAL A 70 -3.51 2.60 -16.12
CA VAL A 70 -2.42 3.51 -15.70
C VAL A 70 -1.30 3.47 -16.74
N THR A 71 -1.31 4.44 -17.65
CA THR A 71 -0.36 4.51 -18.79
C THR A 71 0.78 5.50 -18.57
N ALA A 72 0.60 6.49 -17.70
CA ALA A 72 1.63 7.49 -17.41
C ALA A 72 2.75 6.87 -16.56
N GLU A 73 3.98 6.85 -17.08
CA GLU A 73 5.14 6.25 -16.39
C GLU A 73 5.36 6.80 -14.98
N VAL A 74 5.04 8.08 -14.75
CA VAL A 74 5.14 8.70 -13.41
C VAL A 74 4.11 8.18 -12.41
N GLU A 75 2.90 7.83 -12.88
CA GLU A 75 1.87 7.21 -12.02
C GLU A 75 2.23 5.73 -11.79
N GLN A 76 2.84 5.05 -12.77
CA GLN A 76 3.30 3.67 -12.62
C GLN A 76 4.34 3.49 -11.51
N GLN A 77 5.15 4.52 -11.25
CA GLN A 77 6.12 4.52 -10.14
C GLN A 77 5.47 4.43 -8.75
N GLU A 78 4.14 4.53 -8.65
CA GLU A 78 3.42 4.36 -7.39
C GLU A 78 3.07 2.91 -7.06
N PHE A 79 3.24 2.02 -8.03
CA PHE A 79 2.89 0.62 -7.91
C PHE A 79 4.14 -0.22 -7.65
N SER A 80 3.96 -1.24 -6.83
CA SER A 80 5.01 -2.20 -6.48
C SER A 80 4.48 -3.61 -6.61
N LEU A 81 5.41 -4.55 -6.78
CA LEU A 81 5.14 -5.97 -6.72
C LEU A 81 5.74 -6.53 -5.42
N TYR A 82 4.94 -7.33 -4.72
CA TYR A 82 5.35 -7.99 -3.49
C TYR A 82 5.27 -9.50 -3.65
N CYS A 83 6.14 -10.21 -2.95
CA CYS A 83 6.06 -11.64 -2.72
C CYS A 83 5.53 -11.90 -1.30
N ILE A 84 4.51 -12.74 -1.19
CA ILE A 84 3.96 -13.23 0.06
C ILE A 84 4.28 -14.71 0.13
N VAL A 85 5.11 -15.13 1.07
CA VAL A 85 5.38 -16.54 1.34
C VAL A 85 4.43 -17.01 2.44
N GLN A 86 3.82 -18.18 2.27
CA GLN A 86 2.87 -18.71 3.23
C GLN A 86 3.58 -19.00 4.57
N GLY A 87 3.08 -18.38 5.65
CA GLY A 87 3.65 -18.52 6.99
C GLY A 87 4.55 -17.35 7.40
N ASP A 88 5.00 -16.52 6.46
CA ASP A 88 5.76 -15.32 6.79
C ASP A 88 4.82 -14.22 7.33
N ALA A 89 5.30 -13.53 8.37
CA ALA A 89 4.55 -12.44 8.99
C ALA A 89 4.46 -11.18 8.11
N PHE A 90 5.41 -10.99 7.19
CA PHE A 90 5.53 -9.79 6.37
C PHE A 90 5.59 -10.12 4.88
N THR A 91 5.11 -9.18 4.08
CA THR A 91 5.26 -9.23 2.63
C THR A 91 6.63 -8.69 2.22
N MET A 92 7.24 -9.30 1.22
CA MET A 92 8.56 -8.92 0.72
C MET A 92 8.41 -8.06 -0.54
N PRO A 93 8.82 -6.78 -0.54
CA PRO A 93 8.84 -5.98 -1.76
C PRO A 93 9.90 -6.51 -2.73
N LEU A 94 9.57 -6.55 -4.02
CA LEU A 94 10.52 -6.94 -5.06
C LEU A 94 11.12 -5.71 -5.74
N ALA A 95 12.43 -5.75 -6.01
CA ALA A 95 13.12 -4.64 -6.65
C ALA A 95 12.78 -4.57 -8.14
N ALA A 96 12.69 -3.36 -8.71
CA ALA A 96 12.24 -3.15 -10.09
C ALA A 96 13.08 -3.90 -11.15
N ASP A 97 14.38 -4.05 -10.90
CA ASP A 97 15.36 -4.73 -11.74
C ASP A 97 15.51 -6.23 -11.43
N GLU A 98 14.81 -6.74 -10.43
CA GLU A 98 14.86 -8.15 -10.04
C GLU A 98 14.13 -9.03 -11.07
N TYR A 99 14.75 -10.15 -11.45
CA TYR A 99 14.14 -11.11 -12.38
C TYR A 99 13.09 -11.95 -11.66
N ILE A 100 11.89 -12.03 -12.24
CA ILE A 100 10.79 -12.83 -11.66
C ILE A 100 11.17 -14.31 -11.51
N LEU A 101 11.92 -14.85 -12.47
CA LEU A 101 12.36 -16.25 -12.39
C LEU A 101 13.40 -16.47 -11.31
N ASP A 102 14.22 -15.47 -10.95
CA ASP A 102 15.15 -15.62 -9.81
C ASP A 102 14.40 -15.78 -8.50
N VAL A 103 13.36 -14.96 -8.27
CA VAL A 103 12.51 -15.03 -7.07
C VAL A 103 11.74 -16.34 -7.04
N THR A 104 11.03 -16.65 -8.12
CA THR A 104 10.10 -17.79 -8.14
C THR A 104 10.82 -19.13 -8.17
N THR A 105 11.97 -19.26 -8.85
CA THR A 105 12.70 -20.54 -8.89
C THR A 105 13.16 -21.00 -7.51
N GLU A 106 13.67 -20.10 -6.66
CA GLU A 106 14.12 -20.48 -5.32
C GLU A 106 12.95 -20.91 -4.43
N LEU A 107 11.82 -20.20 -4.50
CA LEU A 107 10.62 -20.56 -3.75
C LEU A 107 10.04 -21.91 -4.19
N HIS A 108 10.01 -22.19 -5.50
CA HIS A 108 9.58 -23.50 -6.01
C HIS A 108 10.53 -24.62 -5.56
N LYS A 109 11.86 -24.42 -5.62
CA LYS A 109 12.84 -25.41 -5.15
C LYS A 109 12.67 -25.73 -3.67
N ALA A 110 12.39 -24.71 -2.85
CA ALA A 110 12.13 -24.86 -1.43
C ALA A 110 10.73 -25.42 -1.11
N ALA A 111 9.91 -25.71 -2.14
CA ALA A 111 8.50 -26.10 -2.02
C ALA A 111 7.68 -25.16 -1.13
N GLN A 112 8.05 -23.87 -1.11
CA GLN A 112 7.39 -22.85 -0.31
C GLN A 112 6.21 -22.28 -1.08
N PRO A 113 4.96 -22.39 -0.59
CA PRO A 113 3.82 -21.76 -1.23
C PRO A 113 3.97 -20.24 -1.19
N PHE A 114 3.77 -19.57 -2.32
CA PHE A 114 3.92 -18.12 -2.41
C PHE A 114 2.90 -17.48 -3.35
N TYR A 115 2.71 -16.17 -3.18
CA TYR A 115 1.88 -15.34 -4.03
C TYR A 115 2.64 -14.08 -4.45
N LEU A 116 2.49 -13.67 -5.70
CA LEU A 116 2.95 -12.36 -6.17
C LEU A 116 1.75 -11.43 -6.23
N ILE A 117 1.80 -10.32 -5.49
CA ILE A 117 0.70 -9.35 -5.41
C ILE A 117 1.14 -7.98 -5.92
N PHE A 118 0.31 -7.38 -6.76
CA PHE A 118 0.49 -6.05 -7.31
C PHE A 118 -0.31 -5.04 -6.49
N CYS A 119 0.34 -4.00 -5.96
CA CYS A 119 -0.31 -3.03 -5.09
C CYS A 119 0.13 -1.61 -5.45
N ARG A 120 -0.76 -0.62 -5.29
CA ARG A 120 -0.34 0.77 -5.15
C ARG A 120 0.31 0.94 -3.78
N SER A 121 1.62 1.15 -3.74
CA SER A 121 2.41 1.20 -2.51
C SER A 121 2.63 2.62 -1.98
N VAL A 122 2.54 3.63 -2.86
CA VAL A 122 2.60 5.04 -2.49
C VAL A 122 1.49 5.82 -3.19
N TRP A 123 1.00 6.90 -2.59
CA TRP A 123 -0.21 7.60 -3.03
C TRP A 123 0.04 9.10 -3.22
N TYR A 124 0.81 9.45 -4.24
CA TYR A 124 1.23 10.83 -4.49
C TYR A 124 0.27 11.55 -5.45
N HIS A 125 -0.05 10.92 -6.58
CA HIS A 125 -0.94 11.44 -7.61
C HIS A 125 -2.41 11.32 -7.17
N PRO A 126 -3.26 12.32 -7.48
CA PRO A 126 -4.69 12.24 -7.23
C PRO A 126 -5.34 11.00 -7.86
N LEU A 127 -6.45 10.55 -7.29
CA LEU A 127 -7.25 9.50 -7.92
C LEU A 127 -7.80 9.98 -9.28
N ARG A 128 -7.82 9.08 -10.26
CA ARG A 128 -8.31 9.38 -11.60
C ARG A 128 -9.81 9.66 -11.61
N HIS A 129 -10.22 10.74 -12.28
CA HIS A 129 -11.64 11.09 -12.46
C HIS A 129 -12.33 10.16 -13.47
N ASP A 130 -11.61 9.70 -14.49
CA ASP A 130 -12.04 8.80 -15.57
C ASP A 130 -11.54 7.37 -15.35
N ALA A 131 -11.56 6.91 -14.09
CA ALA A 131 -11.04 5.60 -13.73
C ALA A 131 -11.80 4.45 -14.43
N SER A 132 -11.04 3.48 -14.96
CA SER A 132 -11.62 2.23 -15.42
C SER A 132 -12.31 1.49 -14.24
N PRO A 133 -13.32 0.64 -14.49
CA PRO A 133 -13.93 -0.17 -13.43
C PRO A 133 -12.90 -1.03 -12.69
N LEU A 134 -11.89 -1.56 -13.40
CA LEU A 134 -10.83 -2.37 -12.80
C LEU A 134 -9.88 -1.53 -11.92
N TYR A 135 -9.52 -0.30 -12.32
CA TYR A 135 -8.76 0.62 -11.47
C TYR A 135 -9.51 0.89 -10.15
N THR A 136 -10.79 1.21 -10.25
CA THR A 136 -11.64 1.48 -9.09
C THR A 136 -11.73 0.26 -8.18
N GLU A 137 -11.93 -0.92 -8.76
CA GLU A 137 -11.99 -2.19 -8.03
C GLU A 137 -10.70 -2.46 -7.25
N VAL A 138 -9.55 -2.34 -7.93
CA VAL A 138 -8.23 -2.59 -7.33
C VAL A 138 -7.97 -1.64 -6.15
N LEU A 139 -8.15 -0.34 -6.35
CA LEU A 139 -7.88 0.63 -5.28
C LEU A 139 -8.91 0.54 -4.14
N PHE A 140 -10.18 0.28 -4.46
CA PHE A 140 -11.22 0.08 -3.44
C PHE A 140 -10.85 -1.09 -2.52
N ASN A 141 -10.41 -2.22 -3.10
CA ASN A 141 -10.05 -3.40 -2.32
C ASN A 141 -8.72 -3.24 -1.54
N GLN A 142 -7.87 -2.25 -1.86
CA GLN A 142 -6.74 -1.88 -1.01
C GLN A 142 -7.16 -0.96 0.15
N VAL A 143 -8.05 0.00 -0.10
CA VAL A 143 -8.38 1.07 0.87
C VAL A 143 -9.46 0.66 1.86
N ALA A 144 -10.44 -0.15 1.44
CA ALA A 144 -11.57 -0.52 2.30
C ALA A 144 -11.14 -1.25 3.58
N PRO A 145 -10.19 -2.22 3.56
CA PRO A 145 -9.68 -2.82 4.80
C PRO A 145 -9.08 -1.80 5.77
N ASP A 146 -8.22 -0.89 5.28
CA ASP A 146 -7.59 0.14 6.14
C ASP A 146 -8.62 1.08 6.79
N TYR A 147 -9.69 1.40 6.05
CA TYR A 147 -10.82 2.15 6.60
C TYR A 147 -11.56 1.35 7.70
N LEU A 148 -11.88 0.08 7.44
CA LEU A 148 -12.60 -0.77 8.39
C LEU A 148 -11.78 -1.06 9.65
N GLU A 149 -10.46 -1.18 9.54
CA GLU A 149 -9.56 -1.27 10.69
C GLU A 149 -9.38 0.07 11.43
N GLY A 150 -9.84 1.19 10.85
CA GLY A 150 -9.74 2.52 11.43
C GLY A 150 -8.37 3.18 11.30
N LEU A 151 -7.49 2.65 10.44
CA LEU A 151 -6.14 3.19 10.22
C LEU A 151 -6.18 4.60 9.60
N LEU A 152 -7.19 4.86 8.75
CA LEU A 152 -7.34 6.16 8.10
C LEU A 152 -7.93 7.23 9.01
N LEU A 153 -8.46 6.84 10.18
CA LEU A 153 -9.23 7.70 11.07
C LEU A 153 -8.35 8.25 12.19
N LYS A 154 -8.38 9.57 12.37
CA LYS A 154 -7.91 10.24 13.58
C LYS A 154 -9.08 10.34 14.56
N LEU A 155 -8.99 9.64 15.68
CA LEU A 155 -10.06 9.57 16.68
C LEU A 155 -10.12 10.82 17.56
N GLY A 156 -8.99 11.49 17.78
CA GLY A 156 -8.89 12.60 18.71
C GLY A 156 -9.05 12.16 20.17
N THR A 157 -9.23 13.13 21.08
CA THR A 157 -9.14 12.91 22.53
C THR A 157 -10.48 12.75 23.25
N SER A 158 -11.63 12.95 22.61
CA SER A 158 -12.92 12.95 23.32
C SER A 158 -14.13 12.54 22.50
N ASN A 159 -14.26 13.05 21.27
CA ASN A 159 -15.35 12.74 20.34
C ASN A 159 -14.86 12.90 18.90
N LEU A 160 -15.48 12.17 17.97
CA LEU A 160 -15.23 12.38 16.54
C LEU A 160 -15.73 13.74 16.07
N GLN A 161 -14.98 14.36 15.17
CA GLN A 161 -15.44 15.58 14.50
C GLN A 161 -16.73 15.30 13.71
N PRO A 162 -17.70 16.24 13.68
CA PRO A 162 -18.96 16.04 12.95
C PRO A 162 -18.78 15.71 11.46
N SER A 163 -17.71 16.22 10.83
CA SER A 163 -17.35 15.88 9.45
C SER A 163 -17.02 14.40 9.29
N PHE A 164 -16.21 13.81 10.17
CA PHE A 164 -15.90 12.38 10.17
C PHE A 164 -17.16 11.55 10.41
N VAL A 165 -18.02 11.94 11.34
CA VAL A 165 -19.28 11.21 11.61
C VAL A 165 -20.16 11.14 10.35
N ARG A 166 -20.33 12.27 9.67
CA ARG A 166 -21.08 12.33 8.40
C ARG A 166 -20.44 11.49 7.30
N ASP A 167 -19.12 11.58 7.14
CA ASP A 167 -18.39 10.84 6.11
C ASP A 167 -18.46 9.33 6.38
N ILE A 168 -18.26 8.89 7.63
CA ILE A 168 -18.37 7.48 8.04
C ILE A 168 -19.77 6.94 7.77
N ALA A 169 -20.82 7.69 8.09
CA ALA A 169 -22.19 7.27 7.83
C ALA A 169 -22.47 7.08 6.34
N LEU A 170 -21.98 8.00 5.50
CA LEU A 170 -22.11 7.91 4.05
C LEU A 170 -21.26 6.77 3.47
N VAL A 171 -20.01 6.63 3.91
CA VAL A 171 -19.12 5.54 3.48
C VAL A 171 -19.73 4.19 3.85
N ALA A 172 -20.29 4.02 5.04
CA ALA A 172 -20.96 2.79 5.42
C ALA A 172 -22.14 2.44 4.49
N ALA A 173 -22.99 3.42 4.15
CA ALA A 173 -24.08 3.22 3.18
C ALA A 173 -23.54 2.85 1.79
N LEU A 174 -22.46 3.49 1.34
CA LEU A 174 -21.82 3.19 0.06
C LEU A 174 -21.14 1.81 0.05
N LEU A 175 -20.53 1.38 1.15
CA LEU A 175 -19.95 0.04 1.31
C LEU A 175 -21.05 -1.03 1.23
N HIS A 176 -22.22 -0.79 1.84
CA HIS A 176 -23.37 -1.67 1.71
C HIS A 176 -23.82 -1.81 0.25
N ARG A 177 -23.94 -0.67 -0.47
CA ARG A 177 -24.24 -0.71 -1.91
C ARG A 177 -23.13 -1.36 -2.73
N ALA A 178 -21.87 -1.16 -2.37
CA ALA A 178 -20.71 -1.74 -3.04
C ALA A 178 -20.63 -3.28 -2.88
N ALA A 179 -21.24 -3.82 -1.83
CA ALA A 179 -21.48 -5.26 -1.65
C ALA A 179 -22.70 -5.78 -2.44
N ASP A 180 -23.26 -4.93 -3.32
CA ASP A 180 -24.45 -5.17 -4.15
C ASP A 180 -25.73 -5.51 -3.36
N LEU A 181 -25.84 -5.00 -2.15
CA LEU A 181 -27.06 -5.11 -1.36
C LEU A 181 -28.05 -4.02 -1.79
N GLY A 182 -29.33 -4.41 -1.90
CA GLY A 182 -30.41 -3.57 -2.44
C GLY A 182 -31.36 -3.00 -1.39
N HIS A 183 -31.25 -3.44 -0.14
CA HIS A 183 -32.05 -2.97 0.99
C HIS A 183 -31.28 -1.98 1.86
N ALA A 184 -31.99 -1.29 2.75
CA ALA A 184 -31.33 -0.42 3.73
C ALA A 184 -30.58 -1.25 4.79
N PRO A 185 -29.38 -0.83 5.23
CA PRO A 185 -28.61 -1.56 6.23
C PRO A 185 -29.37 -1.75 7.56
N SER A 186 -29.30 -2.96 8.11
CA SER A 186 -29.74 -3.30 9.46
C SER A 186 -28.64 -3.04 10.51
N LEU A 187 -29.00 -3.02 11.80
CA LEU A 187 -28.03 -2.86 12.89
C LEU A 187 -26.91 -3.93 12.85
N LYS A 188 -27.25 -5.16 12.45
CA LYS A 188 -26.30 -6.27 12.36
C LYS A 188 -25.29 -6.09 11.22
N GLU A 189 -25.68 -5.41 10.15
CA GLU A 189 -24.82 -5.12 9.01
C GLU A 189 -23.98 -3.87 9.25
N VAL A 190 -24.56 -2.81 9.82
CA VAL A 190 -23.88 -1.53 10.09
C VAL A 190 -22.58 -1.70 10.86
N LYS A 191 -22.53 -2.59 11.86
CA LYS A 191 -21.30 -2.81 12.65
C LYS A 191 -20.09 -3.27 11.83
N PHE A 192 -20.30 -3.88 10.65
CA PHE A 192 -19.24 -4.34 9.75
C PHE A 192 -18.91 -3.32 8.64
N LEU A 193 -19.61 -2.18 8.61
CA LEU A 193 -19.44 -1.11 7.64
C LEU A 193 -18.77 0.13 8.27
N LEU A 194 -18.56 0.10 9.59
CA LEU A 194 -17.94 1.17 10.37
C LEU A 194 -16.48 0.82 10.70
N PRO A 195 -15.59 1.82 10.87
CA PRO A 195 -14.26 1.60 11.40
C PRO A 195 -14.32 0.97 12.80
N LYS A 196 -13.58 -0.10 13.06
CA LYS A 196 -13.62 -0.82 14.35
C LYS A 196 -13.49 0.09 15.58
N PRO A 197 -12.59 1.10 15.61
CA PRO A 197 -12.46 1.95 16.80
C PRO A 197 -13.71 2.76 17.13
N VAL A 198 -14.58 3.08 16.15
CA VAL A 198 -15.78 3.88 16.42
C VAL A 198 -16.86 3.11 17.16
N LEU A 199 -16.79 1.78 17.15
CA LEU A 199 -17.71 0.91 17.88
C LEU A 199 -17.52 1.02 19.41
N GLY A 200 -16.34 1.46 19.86
CA GLY A 200 -16.02 1.66 21.27
C GLY A 200 -16.27 3.08 21.79
N LEU A 201 -16.73 4.01 20.93
CA LEU A 201 -16.98 5.39 21.33
C LEU A 201 -18.26 5.50 22.15
N ARG A 202 -18.30 6.51 23.04
CA ARG A 202 -19.50 6.82 23.84
C ARG A 202 -20.63 7.36 22.97
N GLU A 203 -20.30 8.20 22.00
CA GLU A 203 -21.21 8.78 21.01
C GLU A 203 -20.47 8.88 19.65
N PRO A 204 -21.12 8.59 18.52
CA PRO A 204 -22.47 8.04 18.41
C PRO A 204 -22.56 6.56 18.86
N ARG A 205 -23.68 6.21 19.50
CA ARG A 205 -24.01 4.83 19.90
C ARG A 205 -24.51 4.01 18.70
N PRO A 206 -24.52 2.66 18.78
CA PRO A 206 -24.95 1.82 17.65
C PRO A 206 -26.32 2.17 17.03
N PRO A 207 -27.38 2.49 17.80
CA PRO A 207 -28.66 2.90 17.21
C PRO A 207 -28.60 4.26 16.48
N GLN A 208 -27.75 5.18 16.94
CA GLN A 208 -27.55 6.47 16.26
C GLN A 208 -26.74 6.28 14.98
N TRP A 209 -25.70 5.43 15.00
CA TRP A 209 -24.99 5.04 13.79
C TRP A 209 -25.95 4.44 12.75
N LEU A 210 -26.82 3.52 13.17
CA LEU A 210 -27.86 2.97 12.29
C LEU A 210 -28.71 4.07 11.66
N ALA A 211 -29.24 4.99 12.45
CA ALA A 211 -30.07 6.09 11.94
C ALA A 211 -29.32 6.98 10.93
N LEU A 212 -28.06 7.33 11.21
CA LEU A 212 -27.20 8.12 10.33
C LEU A 212 -26.91 7.39 9.00
N VAL A 213 -26.60 6.10 9.07
CA VAL A 213 -26.34 5.27 7.89
C VAL A 213 -27.61 5.08 7.06
N GLN A 214 -28.75 4.80 7.67
CA GLN A 214 -30.03 4.70 6.98
C GLN A 214 -30.47 6.02 6.34
N THR A 215 -30.17 7.15 6.99
CA THR A 215 -30.38 8.48 6.38
C THR A 215 -29.51 8.66 5.13
N SER A 216 -28.26 8.19 5.20
CA SER A 216 -27.32 8.25 4.07
C SER A 216 -27.64 7.25 2.95
N TRP A 217 -28.42 6.19 3.24
CA TRP A 217 -28.80 5.16 2.28
C TRP A 217 -29.53 5.71 1.06
N GLY A 218 -30.37 6.74 1.22
CA GLY A 218 -31.05 7.38 0.09
C GLY A 218 -30.09 7.89 -1.00
N GLN A 219 -28.86 8.26 -0.63
CA GLN A 219 -27.82 8.66 -1.59
C GLN A 219 -27.13 7.47 -2.26
N ALA A 220 -27.09 6.30 -1.60
CA ALA A 220 -26.37 5.13 -2.08
C ALA A 220 -27.26 4.14 -2.86
N ALA A 221 -28.54 4.01 -2.48
CA ALA A 221 -29.44 2.96 -2.94
C ALA A 221 -29.54 2.84 -4.47
N GLY A 222 -29.65 3.98 -5.17
CA GLY A 222 -29.76 4.04 -6.63
C GLY A 222 -28.42 4.01 -7.39
N MET A 223 -27.28 3.94 -6.70
CA MET A 223 -25.98 3.96 -7.35
C MET A 223 -25.61 2.58 -7.93
N LEU A 224 -24.88 2.60 -9.07
CA LEU A 224 -24.18 1.41 -9.55
C LEU A 224 -23.08 1.01 -8.56
N VAL A 225 -22.82 -0.30 -8.42
CA VAL A 225 -21.79 -0.84 -7.51
C VAL A 225 -20.42 -0.19 -7.75
N SER A 226 -19.98 -0.08 -9.01
CA SER A 226 -18.72 0.57 -9.38
C SER A 226 -18.68 2.05 -8.98
N ARG A 227 -19.80 2.76 -9.11
CA ARG A 227 -19.92 4.17 -8.70
C ARG A 227 -19.90 4.32 -7.19
N ALA A 228 -20.50 3.39 -6.44
CA ALA A 228 -20.43 3.37 -4.98
C ALA A 228 -18.98 3.18 -4.50
N LYS A 229 -18.25 2.20 -5.07
CA LYS A 229 -16.81 1.98 -4.80
C LYS A 229 -15.97 3.23 -5.11
N HIS A 230 -16.19 3.84 -6.27
CA HIS A 230 -15.51 5.09 -6.64
C HIS A 230 -15.82 6.23 -5.65
N ARG A 231 -17.09 6.35 -5.22
CA ARG A 231 -17.50 7.39 -4.27
C ARG A 231 -16.88 7.21 -2.89
N VAL A 232 -16.72 5.97 -2.42
CA VAL A 232 -15.96 5.66 -1.20
C VAL A 232 -14.53 6.20 -1.31
N LEU A 233 -13.83 5.87 -2.40
CA LEU A 233 -12.46 6.33 -2.64
C LEU A 233 -12.37 7.87 -2.67
N GLN A 234 -13.33 8.54 -3.32
CA GLN A 234 -13.38 10.01 -3.35
C GLN A 234 -13.49 10.61 -1.95
N ILE A 235 -14.39 10.11 -1.11
CA ILE A 235 -14.59 10.63 0.25
C ILE A 235 -13.31 10.41 1.06
N LEU A 236 -12.81 9.18 1.10
CA LEU A 236 -11.64 8.81 1.87
C LEU A 236 -10.38 9.51 1.39
N SER A 237 -10.25 9.85 0.10
CA SER A 237 -9.09 10.58 -0.42
C SER A 237 -8.85 11.98 0.18
N ASN A 238 -9.88 12.53 0.84
CA ASN A 238 -9.79 13.79 1.57
C ASN A 238 -9.35 13.62 3.02
N TRP A 239 -9.25 12.38 3.52
CA TRP A 239 -8.85 12.13 4.90
C TRP A 239 -7.33 12.32 5.07
N PRO A 240 -6.85 12.84 6.22
CA PRO A 240 -5.43 13.16 6.41
C PRO A 240 -4.49 11.96 6.31
N LEU A 241 -4.97 10.77 6.68
CA LEU A 241 -4.19 9.54 6.68
C LEU A 241 -4.46 8.66 5.44
N PHE A 242 -5.21 9.16 4.45
CA PHE A 242 -5.45 8.42 3.22
C PHE A 242 -4.16 8.07 2.48
N GLY A 243 -4.09 6.84 1.97
CA GLY A 243 -2.94 6.35 1.22
C GLY A 243 -1.68 6.21 2.07
N SER A 244 -1.82 6.12 3.40
CA SER A 244 -0.68 5.88 4.29
C SER A 244 -0.33 4.40 4.35
N SER A 245 0.96 4.10 4.44
CA SER A 245 1.43 2.81 4.95
C SER A 245 1.68 2.93 6.45
N PHE A 246 1.18 1.97 7.24
CA PHE A 246 1.22 2.01 8.71
C PHE A 246 2.16 0.94 9.26
N PHE A 247 3.00 1.32 10.22
CA PHE A 247 3.96 0.42 10.87
C PHE A 247 3.95 0.64 12.37
N ALA A 248 3.80 -0.43 13.15
CA ALA A 248 4.06 -0.36 14.58
C ALA A 248 5.57 -0.24 14.81
N ILE A 249 6.00 0.76 15.56
CA ILE A 249 7.41 1.05 15.84
C ILE A 249 7.61 1.40 17.30
N LYS A 250 8.83 1.21 17.79
CA LYS A 250 9.30 1.86 19.02
C LYS A 250 10.27 2.97 18.67
N ARG A 251 10.22 4.08 19.39
CA ARG A 251 11.14 5.20 19.23
C ARG A 251 11.63 5.69 20.60
N VAL A 252 12.90 6.06 20.68
CA VAL A 252 13.47 6.72 21.86
C VAL A 252 12.86 8.12 22.02
N SER A 253 12.25 8.38 23.17
CA SER A 253 11.68 9.68 23.53
C SER A 253 12.48 10.32 24.66
N GLY A 254 13.01 11.53 24.43
CA GLY A 254 13.78 12.29 25.43
C GLY A 254 15.28 11.92 25.52
N ASN A 255 15.94 12.38 26.59
CA ASN A 255 17.37 12.16 26.88
C ASN A 255 17.64 10.91 27.73
N LEU A 256 16.60 10.37 28.36
CA LEU A 256 16.64 9.08 29.06
C LEU A 256 16.15 8.05 28.03
N GLU A 257 16.81 6.89 27.93
CA GLU A 257 16.60 5.83 26.91
C GLU A 257 15.21 5.14 26.98
N ASN A 258 14.14 5.90 27.21
CA ASN A 258 12.78 5.43 27.29
C ASN A 258 12.23 5.26 25.87
N TRP A 259 11.97 4.01 25.51
CA TRP A 259 11.28 3.65 24.29
C TRP A 259 9.78 3.83 24.47
N SER A 260 9.14 4.46 23.50
CA SER A 260 7.68 4.60 23.44
C SER A 260 7.17 4.03 22.12
N ASP A 261 6.00 3.39 22.18
CA ASP A 261 5.32 2.82 21.03
C ASP A 261 4.61 3.91 20.22
N TYR A 262 4.73 3.84 18.90
CA TYR A 262 4.04 4.73 17.96
C TYR A 262 3.58 3.95 16.72
N ILE A 263 2.61 4.51 16.01
CA ILE A 263 2.32 4.10 14.64
C ILE A 263 3.05 5.06 13.71
N LEU A 264 3.99 4.54 12.92
CA LEU A 264 4.59 5.29 11.83
C LEU A 264 3.65 5.22 10.61
N ALA A 265 3.16 6.37 10.16
CA ALA A 265 2.38 6.49 8.94
C ALA A 265 3.17 7.23 7.85
N LEU A 266 3.33 6.61 6.68
CA LEU A 266 4.01 7.18 5.52
C LEU A 266 2.99 7.48 4.42
N ASN A 267 2.78 8.76 4.09
CA ASN A 267 1.90 9.17 2.99
C ASN A 267 2.49 10.36 2.22
N ARG A 268 1.79 10.86 1.20
CA ARG A 268 2.23 11.99 0.36
C ARG A 268 2.71 13.24 1.11
N THR A 269 2.26 13.45 2.35
CA THR A 269 2.63 14.63 3.15
C THR A 269 3.88 14.41 4.00
N GLY A 270 4.43 13.19 4.05
CA GLY A 270 5.66 12.87 4.75
C GLY A 270 5.54 11.70 5.73
N VAL A 271 6.36 11.77 6.75
CA VAL A 271 6.54 10.78 7.82
C VAL A 271 5.79 11.26 9.05
N HIS A 272 4.80 10.51 9.51
CA HIS A 272 4.00 10.84 10.70
C HIS A 272 4.24 9.82 11.80
N PHE A 273 4.44 10.30 13.01
CA PHE A 273 4.44 9.51 14.24
C PHE A 273 3.10 9.73 14.91
N LEU A 274 2.25 8.71 14.91
CA LEU A 274 0.92 8.77 15.47
C LEU A 274 0.88 8.13 16.86
N ASP A 275 0.06 8.70 17.72
CA ASP A 275 -0.32 8.07 18.99
C ASP A 275 -1.05 6.74 18.73
N MET A 276 -0.71 5.70 19.50
CA MET A 276 -1.20 4.33 19.31
C MET A 276 -2.72 4.18 19.47
N THR A 277 -3.38 5.11 20.18
CA THR A 277 -4.81 5.01 20.49
C THR A 277 -5.63 6.01 19.68
N THR A 278 -5.19 7.27 19.63
CA THR A 278 -5.96 8.37 19.02
C THR A 278 -5.65 8.57 17.54
N HIS A 279 -4.53 8.00 17.06
CA HIS A 279 -3.95 8.25 15.75
C HIS A 279 -3.64 9.74 15.48
N GLU A 280 -3.59 10.57 16.53
CA GLU A 280 -3.17 11.96 16.40
C GLU A 280 -1.67 12.04 16.10
N THR A 281 -1.29 12.98 15.24
CA THR A 281 0.11 13.16 14.84
C THR A 281 0.88 13.83 15.99
N VAL A 282 1.79 13.07 16.61
CA VAL A 282 2.68 13.55 17.67
C VAL A 282 3.91 14.24 17.07
N HIS A 283 4.45 13.68 15.98
CA HIS A 283 5.55 14.28 15.23
C HIS A 283 5.35 14.09 13.73
N HIS A 284 5.84 15.04 12.94
CA HIS A 284 5.75 15.01 11.49
C HIS A 284 7.06 15.51 10.88
N TRP A 285 7.47 14.88 9.80
CA TRP A 285 8.56 15.34 8.94
C TRP A 285 8.11 15.29 7.48
N PRO A 286 8.09 16.41 6.74
CA PRO A 286 7.92 16.36 5.29
C PRO A 286 9.12 15.65 4.64
N PHE A 287 8.92 15.04 3.47
CA PHE A 287 10.00 14.30 2.80
C PHE A 287 11.18 15.19 2.40
N ALA A 288 10.94 16.47 2.10
CA ALA A 288 11.99 17.47 1.88
C ALA A 288 12.97 17.64 3.06
N GLU A 289 12.54 17.28 4.28
CA GLU A 289 13.39 17.32 5.49
C GLU A 289 14.00 15.96 5.84
N VAL A 290 13.70 14.90 5.09
CA VAL A 290 14.29 13.57 5.31
C VAL A 290 15.59 13.46 4.52
N ILE A 291 16.73 13.50 5.22
CA ILE A 291 18.07 13.53 4.61
C ILE A 291 18.52 12.13 4.22
N SER A 292 18.37 11.15 5.12
CA SER A 292 18.80 9.77 4.86
C SER A 292 18.15 8.77 5.79
N THR A 293 18.02 7.53 5.32
CA THR A 293 17.65 6.38 6.15
C THR A 293 18.76 5.33 6.14
N ARG A 294 19.08 4.77 7.32
CA ARG A 294 20.08 3.71 7.48
C ARG A 294 19.49 2.58 8.30
N LYS A 295 19.49 1.37 7.73
CA LYS A 295 19.13 0.15 8.45
C LYS A 295 20.29 -0.24 9.36
N VAL A 296 20.00 -0.59 10.60
CA VAL A 296 20.98 -1.05 11.59
C VAL A 296 20.46 -2.33 12.22
N ARG A 297 21.32 -3.34 12.35
CA ARG A 297 21.02 -4.56 13.10
C ARG A 297 21.96 -4.58 14.31
N SER A 298 21.40 -4.75 15.49
CA SER A 298 22.17 -4.90 16.73
C SER A 298 22.70 -6.33 16.87
N GLU A 299 23.60 -6.53 17.83
CA GLU A 299 24.22 -7.83 18.12
C GLU A 299 23.20 -8.88 18.60
N ASP A 300 22.18 -8.46 19.34
CA ASP A 300 21.05 -9.30 19.76
C ASP A 300 20.02 -9.55 18.64
N GLY A 301 20.30 -9.09 17.41
CA GLY A 301 19.51 -9.35 16.22
C GLY A 301 18.34 -8.40 15.99
N ALA A 302 18.08 -7.45 16.90
CA ALA A 302 17.04 -6.46 16.72
C ALA A 302 17.30 -5.55 15.51
N LEU A 303 16.22 -5.21 14.81
CA LEU A 303 16.26 -4.38 13.61
C LEU A 303 15.85 -2.95 13.93
N PHE A 304 16.65 -2.02 13.44
CA PHE A 304 16.46 -0.59 13.60
C PHE A 304 16.53 0.14 12.26
N LEU A 305 15.85 1.27 12.21
CA LEU A 305 15.96 2.27 11.17
C LEU A 305 16.38 3.59 11.79
N ASP A 306 17.58 4.06 11.45
CA ASP A 306 18.03 5.41 11.75
C ASP A 306 17.55 6.34 10.63
N MET A 307 16.72 7.32 10.99
CA MET A 307 16.24 8.36 10.11
C MET A 307 16.88 9.69 10.49
N LYS A 308 17.68 10.24 9.58
CA LYS A 308 18.26 11.57 9.74
C LYS A 308 17.33 12.58 9.09
N CYS A 309 16.76 13.46 9.90
CA CYS A 309 15.82 14.50 9.47
C CYS A 309 16.30 15.90 9.88
N GLY A 310 15.82 16.93 9.19
CA GLY A 310 16.05 18.33 9.49
C GLY A 310 16.57 19.11 8.28
N ASN A 311 17.09 20.30 8.55
CA ASN A 311 17.60 21.22 7.52
C ASN A 311 19.13 21.39 7.62
N LEU A 312 19.70 22.37 6.92
CA LEU A 312 21.14 22.63 6.95
C LEU A 312 21.64 23.09 8.34
N LEU A 313 20.79 23.74 9.13
CA LEU A 313 21.14 24.33 10.42
C LEU A 313 20.91 23.38 11.60
N GLN A 314 19.87 22.55 11.54
CA GLN A 314 19.52 21.62 12.60
C GLN A 314 19.15 20.26 12.01
N GLN A 315 19.95 19.24 12.36
CA GLN A 315 19.75 17.86 11.95
C GLN A 315 19.62 16.97 13.18
N ARG A 316 18.69 16.03 13.14
CA ARG A 316 18.46 15.07 14.21
C ARG A 316 18.36 13.66 13.62
N VAL A 317 19.09 12.73 14.24
CA VAL A 317 18.90 11.30 13.97
C VAL A 317 17.84 10.79 14.94
N THR A 318 16.81 10.16 14.38
CA THR A 318 15.78 9.44 15.11
C THR A 318 15.95 7.95 14.84
N ARG A 319 16.15 7.16 15.91
CA ARG A 319 16.23 5.70 15.83
C ARG A 319 14.86 5.08 16.08
N LEU A 320 14.45 4.19 15.17
CA LEU A 320 13.20 3.43 15.23
C LEU A 320 13.52 1.94 15.35
N GLN A 321 12.93 1.23 16.30
CA GLN A 321 12.99 -0.23 16.36
C GLN A 321 11.79 -0.80 15.61
N THR A 322 12.04 -1.68 14.63
CA THR A 322 11.02 -2.27 13.78
C THR A 322 11.58 -3.41 12.94
N GLU A 323 10.80 -4.46 12.75
CA GLU A 323 11.14 -5.58 11.85
C GLU A 323 10.98 -5.21 10.36
N GLN A 324 10.26 -4.12 10.08
CA GLN A 324 9.94 -3.67 8.71
C GLN A 324 10.84 -2.51 8.24
N ALA A 325 12.04 -2.38 8.82
CA ALA A 325 12.99 -1.31 8.50
C ALA A 325 13.32 -1.22 7.00
N HIS A 326 13.33 -2.37 6.30
CA HIS A 326 13.53 -2.42 4.86
C HIS A 326 12.40 -1.77 4.07
N GLU A 327 11.15 -2.11 4.38
CA GLU A 327 9.98 -1.59 3.69
C GLU A 327 9.80 -0.09 3.96
N ILE A 328 9.97 0.34 5.22
CA ILE A 328 9.91 1.75 5.59
C ILE A 328 10.96 2.57 4.80
N SER A 329 12.22 2.12 4.78
CA SER A 329 13.29 2.79 4.02
C SER A 329 13.00 2.86 2.52
N ARG A 330 12.43 1.79 1.95
CA ARG A 330 12.06 1.70 0.54
C ARG A 330 10.95 2.70 0.19
N LEU A 331 9.88 2.74 0.98
CA LEU A 331 8.75 3.66 0.78
C LEU A 331 9.15 5.12 0.94
N VAL A 332 9.95 5.45 1.96
CA VAL A 332 10.50 6.82 2.13
C VAL A 332 11.27 7.24 0.89
N ARG A 333 12.16 6.38 0.37
CA ARG A 333 12.91 6.66 -0.86
C ARG A 333 11.98 6.83 -2.07
N GLN A 334 10.96 5.99 -2.20
CA GLN A 334 10.00 6.04 -3.30
C GLN A 334 9.24 7.37 -3.31
N TYR A 335 8.77 7.84 -2.15
CA TYR A 335 8.13 9.15 -2.03
C TYR A 335 9.07 10.32 -2.36
N ILE A 336 10.31 10.30 -1.85
CA ILE A 336 11.32 11.34 -2.15
C ILE A 336 11.60 11.41 -3.67
N ASN A 337 11.76 10.27 -4.33
CA ASN A 337 12.01 10.21 -5.77
C ASN A 337 10.85 10.79 -6.58
N LEU A 338 9.60 10.49 -6.18
CA LEU A 338 8.40 11.03 -6.82
C LEU A 338 8.30 12.56 -6.66
N GLU A 339 8.60 13.08 -5.46
CA GLU A 339 8.60 14.51 -5.19
C GLU A 339 9.65 15.26 -6.02
N GLN A 340 10.88 14.72 -6.12
CA GLN A 340 11.96 15.28 -6.95
C GLN A 340 11.63 15.28 -8.44
N THR A 341 10.98 14.21 -8.93
CA THR A 341 10.57 14.11 -10.34
C THR A 341 9.46 15.13 -10.67
N GLN A 342 8.62 15.48 -9.70
CA GLN A 342 7.59 16.50 -9.86
C GLN A 342 8.15 17.93 -9.83
N THR A 343 9.09 18.23 -8.93
CA THR A 343 9.68 19.57 -8.84
C THR A 343 10.53 19.90 -10.07
N THR A 344 11.29 18.94 -10.59
CA THR A 344 12.09 19.09 -11.82
C THR A 344 11.27 19.30 -13.09
N ARG A 345 9.97 18.96 -13.09
CA ARG A 345 9.06 19.22 -14.22
C ARG A 345 8.37 20.58 -14.16
N LYS A 346 8.42 21.27 -13.03
CA LYS A 346 7.84 22.62 -12.84
C LYS A 346 8.82 23.75 -13.18
N HIS A 347 10.07 23.41 -13.43
CA HIS A 347 11.14 24.27 -13.94
C HIS A 347 11.54 23.77 -15.32
#